data_AF-A0A4Y8KAV7-F1
#
_entry.id   AF-A0A4Y8KAV7-F1
#
_cell.length_a   1.000
_cell.length_b   1.000
_cell.length_c   1.000
_cell.angle_alpha   90.00
_cell.angle_beta   90.00
_cell.angle_gamma   90.00
#
_symmetry.space_group_name_H-M   'P 1'
#
loop_
_entity.id
_entity.type
_entity.pdbx_description
1 polymer ?
#
loop_
_entity_poly.entity_id
_entity_poly.type
_entity_poly.pdbx_seq_one_letter_code
_entity_poly.pdbx_strand_id
1 'polypeptide(L)'
;MATFAMSHHALSRAVDMAVDASEILDAIARPRDDHYNIRTESRWLTRGRITVCMRISPEGMPTVTTVLWAKPSGRVADGQYGAIEGREDPNLDDARLRVKKRRQKH
;
A
#
# COMPACT_ATOMS: atom_id res chain seq x y z
N MET A 1 0.40 -16.97 9.90
CA MET A 1 0.53 -16.15 8.69
C MET A 1 -0.86 -15.87 8.16
N ALA A 2 -1.19 -14.61 7.84
CA ALA A 2 -2.48 -14.30 7.22
C ALA A 2 -2.47 -14.78 5.76
N THR A 3 -3.37 -15.69 5.41
CA THR A 3 -3.56 -16.18 4.04
C THR A 3 -4.57 -15.30 3.30
N PHE A 4 -4.20 -14.83 2.11
CA PHE A 4 -5.06 -14.06 1.21
C PHE A 4 -4.90 -14.56 -0.23
N ALA A 5 -5.95 -14.40 -1.03
CA ALA A 5 -5.91 -14.61 -2.47
C ALA A 5 -5.56 -13.30 -3.20
N MET A 6 -5.02 -13.39 -4.41
CA MET A 6 -4.81 -12.23 -5.29
C MET A 6 -5.60 -12.40 -6.57
N SER A 7 -6.27 -11.33 -7.00
CA SER A 7 -6.83 -11.27 -8.35
C SER A 7 -5.68 -11.23 -9.38
N HIS A 8 -5.97 -11.67 -10.61
CA HIS A 8 -5.01 -11.55 -11.72
C HIS A 8 -4.58 -10.09 -11.94
N HIS A 9 -5.52 -9.16 -11.82
CA HIS A 9 -5.24 -7.73 -11.93
C HIS A 9 -4.28 -7.25 -10.83
N ALA A 10 -4.49 -7.66 -9.58
CA ALA A 10 -3.59 -7.31 -8.47
C ALA A 10 -2.18 -7.87 -8.67
N LEU A 11 -2.07 -9.11 -9.12
CA LEU A 11 -0.78 -9.75 -9.39
C LEU A 11 -0.01 -9.02 -10.49
N SER A 12 -0.67 -8.75 -11.63
CA SER A 12 -0.07 -8.00 -12.74
C SER A 12 0.42 -6.63 -12.29
N ARG A 13 -0.38 -5.89 -11.51
CA ARG A 13 0.02 -4.58 -10.97
C ARG A 13 1.20 -4.65 -10.02
N ALA A 14 1.25 -5.67 -9.16
CA ALA A 14 2.36 -5.86 -8.23
C ALA A 14 3.68 -6.10 -8.99
N VAL A 15 3.65 -6.92 -10.05
CA VAL A 15 4.81 -7.16 -10.93
C VAL A 15 5.26 -5.88 -11.61
N ASP A 16 4.35 -5.11 -12.22
CA ASP A 16 4.67 -3.84 -12.88
C ASP A 16 5.32 -2.80 -11.95
N MET A 17 4.96 -2.87 -10.67
CA MET A 17 5.48 -1.97 -9.63
C MET A 17 6.73 -2.50 -8.93
N ALA A 18 7.18 -3.70 -9.30
CA ALA A 18 8.22 -4.46 -8.62
C ALA A 18 7.95 -4.56 -7.11
N VAL A 19 6.71 -4.87 -6.72
CA VAL A 19 6.26 -4.99 -5.33
C VAL A 19 6.37 -6.43 -4.89
N ASP A 20 7.10 -6.65 -3.79
CA ASP A 20 7.27 -7.99 -3.23
C ASP A 20 6.08 -8.40 -2.37
N ALA A 21 5.88 -9.72 -2.24
CA ALA A 21 4.84 -10.28 -1.37
C ALA A 21 5.00 -9.82 0.09
N SER A 22 6.23 -9.57 0.56
CA SER A 22 6.51 -9.03 1.88
C SER A 22 5.93 -7.64 2.08
N GLU A 23 5.96 -6.76 1.07
CA GLU A 23 5.39 -5.41 1.15
C GLU A 23 3.85 -5.46 1.25
N ILE A 24 3.23 -6.39 0.51
CA ILE A 24 1.78 -6.61 0.55
C ILE A 24 1.37 -7.15 1.93
N LEU A 25 2.11 -8.15 2.44
CA LEU A 25 1.90 -8.69 3.79
C LEU A 25 2.07 -7.60 4.86
N ASP A 26 3.07 -6.72 4.71
CA ASP A 26 3.32 -5.62 5.63
C ASP A 26 2.16 -4.62 5.66
N ALA A 27 1.66 -4.24 4.47
CA ALA A 27 0.52 -3.36 4.33
C ALA A 27 -0.76 -3.95 4.92
N ILE A 28 -0.94 -5.27 4.85
CA ILE A 28 -2.10 -5.94 5.43
C ILE A 28 -1.97 -6.07 6.96
N ALA A 29 -0.80 -6.43 7.46
CA ALA A 29 -0.60 -6.75 8.87
C ALA A 29 -0.49 -5.49 9.76
N ARG A 30 0.15 -4.43 9.26
CA ARG A 30 0.40 -3.19 9.99
C ARG A 30 0.21 -1.95 9.10
N PRO A 31 -1.02 -1.74 8.57
CA PRO A 31 -1.31 -0.57 7.77
C PRO A 31 -1.03 0.71 8.57
N ARG A 32 -0.43 1.71 7.92
CA ARG A 32 -0.45 3.09 8.45
C ARG A 32 -1.86 3.66 8.34
N ASP A 33 -2.46 3.54 7.17
CA ASP A 33 -3.83 3.98 6.91
C ASP A 33 -4.70 2.77 6.56
N ASP A 34 -5.86 2.69 7.20
CA ASP A 34 -6.88 1.70 6.94
C ASP A 34 -8.21 2.40 6.70
N HIS A 35 -8.71 2.28 5.48
CA HIS A 35 -9.96 2.89 5.08
C HIS A 35 -10.91 1.84 4.51
N TYR A 36 -12.06 1.68 5.15
CA TYR A 36 -13.15 0.85 4.64
C TYR A 36 -14.08 1.66 3.73
N ASN A 37 -14.30 1.17 2.52
CA ASN A 37 -15.26 1.72 1.57
C ASN A 37 -16.50 0.82 1.50
N ILE A 38 -17.62 1.33 2.01
CA ILE A 38 -18.89 0.60 2.05
C ILE A 38 -19.49 0.34 0.67
N ARG A 39 -19.26 1.23 -0.31
CA ARG A 39 -19.84 1.09 -1.66
C ARG A 39 -19.26 -0.09 -2.44
N THR A 40 -18.00 -0.42 -2.16
CA THR A 40 -17.27 -1.50 -2.83
C THR A 40 -16.91 -2.65 -1.89
N GLU A 41 -17.38 -2.60 -0.63
CA GLU A 41 -17.11 -3.57 0.43
C GLU A 41 -15.62 -3.92 0.54
N SER A 42 -14.76 -2.90 0.47
CA SER A 42 -13.31 -3.08 0.39
C SER A 42 -12.56 -2.28 1.43
N ARG A 43 -11.46 -2.83 1.92
CA ARG A 43 -10.48 -2.15 2.76
C ARG A 43 -9.30 -1.69 1.91
N TRP A 44 -8.88 -0.45 2.15
CA TRP A 44 -7.73 0.17 1.53
C TRP A 44 -6.66 0.33 2.60
N LEU A 45 -5.62 -0.48 2.49
CA LEU A 45 -4.57 -0.65 3.49
C LEU A 45 -3.28 -0.08 2.92
N THR A 46 -2.74 0.97 3.53
CA THR A 46 -1.57 1.67 3.01
C THR A 46 -0.39 1.51 3.94
N ARG A 47 0.76 1.12 3.38
CA ARG A 47 2.05 1.04 4.08
C ARG A 47 3.20 1.18 3.09
N GLY A 48 4.23 1.91 3.48
CA GLY A 48 5.38 2.19 2.65
C GLY A 48 4.96 2.87 1.35
N ARG A 49 5.41 2.30 0.24
CA ARG A 49 5.13 2.84 -1.09
C ARG A 49 3.83 2.33 -1.72
N ILE A 50 3.07 1.45 -1.07
CA ILE A 50 1.88 0.83 -1.68
C ILE A 50 0.59 1.06 -0.88
N THR A 51 -0.52 1.02 -1.60
CA THR A 51 -1.85 0.85 -1.07
C THR A 51 -2.45 -0.42 -1.67
N VAL A 52 -2.91 -1.32 -0.80
CA VAL A 52 -3.54 -2.58 -1.13
C VAL A 52 -5.06 -2.44 -0.97
N CYS A 53 -5.81 -2.76 -2.01
CA CYS A 53 -7.27 -2.88 -1.92
C CYS A 53 -7.63 -4.35 -1.70
N MET A 54 -8.37 -4.62 -0.64
CA MET A 54 -8.75 -5.96 -0.23
C MET A 54 -10.27 -6.03 -0.06
N ARG A 55 -10.90 -6.99 -0.74
CA ARG A 55 -12.30 -7.32 -0.50
C ARG A 55 -12.38 -8.46 0.49
N ILE A 56 -13.17 -8.28 1.55
CA ILE A 56 -13.45 -9.34 2.52
C ILE A 56 -14.81 -9.92 2.11
N SER A 57 -14.80 -11.12 1.54
CA SER A 57 -16.06 -11.84 1.30
C SER A 57 -16.61 -12.33 2.64
N PRO A 58 -17.92 -12.24 2.91
CA PRO A 58 -18.53 -12.73 4.14
C PRO A 58 -18.28 -14.22 4.43
N GLU A 59 -18.00 -15.01 3.39
CA GLU A 59 -17.89 -16.48 3.43
C GLU A 59 -16.49 -16.99 3.02
N GLY A 60 -15.55 -16.09 2.72
CA GLY A 60 -14.39 -16.44 1.89
C GLY A 60 -13.04 -15.88 2.35
N MET A 61 -12.01 -16.33 1.64
CA MET A 61 -10.63 -15.87 1.82
C MET A 61 -10.52 -14.37 1.46
N PRO A 62 -9.86 -13.55 2.27
CA PRO A 62 -9.57 -12.16 1.92
C PRO A 62 -8.88 -12.10 0.57
N THR A 63 -9.38 -11.28 -0.35
CA THR A 63 -8.84 -11.21 -1.71
C THR A 63 -8.32 -9.82 -2.00
N VAL A 64 -7.03 -9.72 -2.32
CA VAL A 64 -6.44 -8.49 -2.84
C VAL A 64 -6.91 -8.30 -4.29
N THR A 65 -7.64 -7.22 -4.51
CA THR A 65 -8.26 -6.93 -5.81
C THR A 65 -7.41 -5.99 -6.66
N THR A 66 -6.64 -5.09 -6.04
CA THR A 66 -5.67 -4.23 -6.73
C THR A 66 -4.54 -3.75 -5.80
N VAL A 67 -3.42 -3.32 -6.40
CA VAL A 67 -2.27 -2.70 -5.72
C VAL A 67 -1.93 -1.39 -6.44
N LEU A 68 -1.83 -0.31 -5.67
CA LEU A 68 -1.55 1.03 -6.16
C LEU A 68 -0.32 1.63 -5.47
N TRP A 69 0.30 2.63 -6.10
CA TRP A 69 1.27 3.48 -5.41
C TRP A 69 0.57 4.28 -4.32
N ALA A 70 1.15 4.30 -3.13
CA ALA A 70 0.74 5.19 -2.06
C ALA A 70 0.94 6.65 -2.48
N LYS A 71 0.12 7.55 -1.92
CA LYS A 71 0.34 9.00 -2.10
C LYS A 71 1.72 9.36 -1.53
N PRO A 72 2.50 10.24 -2.20
CA PRO A 72 3.82 10.66 -1.72
C PRO A 72 3.81 11.18 -0.28
N SER A 73 2.76 11.89 0.13
CA SER A 73 2.60 12.39 1.51
C SER A 73 2.52 11.27 2.54
N GLY A 74 1.84 10.17 2.19
CA GLY A 74 1.75 8.99 3.03
C GLY A 74 3.11 8.31 3.15
N ARG A 75 3.80 8.09 2.03
CA ARG A 75 5.12 7.47 2.01
C ARG A 75 6.15 8.23 2.86
N VAL A 76 6.08 9.57 2.88
CA VAL A 76 6.93 10.40 3.78
C VAL A 76 6.54 10.21 5.25
N ALA A 77 5.25 10.03 5.56
CA ALA A 77 4.77 9.78 6.91
C ALA A 77 5.21 8.40 7.45
N ASP A 78 5.47 7.41 6.60
CA ASP A 78 6.00 6.12 7.03
C ASP A 78 7.39 6.20 7.67
N GLY A 79 8.14 7.29 7.42
CA GLY A 79 9.39 7.57 8.12
C GLY A 79 9.23 7.70 9.65
N GLN A 80 8.02 7.98 10.15
CA GLN A 80 7.71 8.02 11.58
C GLN A 80 7.44 6.64 12.19
N TYR A 81 7.15 5.63 11.36
CA TYR A 81 6.77 4.28 11.79
C TYR A 81 7.90 3.26 11.62
N GLY A 82 9.14 3.74 11.44
CA GLY A 82 10.32 2.93 11.15
C GLY A 82 10.36 2.44 9.70
N ALA A 83 11.55 2.44 9.10
CA ALA A 83 11.78 1.73 7.84
C ALA A 83 11.51 0.24 8.04
N ILE A 84 11.12 -0.45 6.96
CA ILE A 84 11.12 -1.92 6.95
C ILE A 84 12.57 -2.36 7.19
N GLU A 85 12.78 -3.23 8.17
CA GLU A 85 14.11 -3.74 8.52
C GLU A 85 14.76 -4.35 7.26
N GLY A 86 15.96 -3.87 6.90
CA GLY A 86 16.71 -4.36 5.72
C GLY A 86 16.41 -3.67 4.38
N ARG A 87 15.59 -2.60 4.32
CA ARG A 87 15.45 -1.77 3.11
C ARG A 87 15.60 -0.29 3.42
N GLU A 88 16.67 0.32 2.93
CA GLU A 88 16.67 1.77 2.65
C GLU A 88 15.65 2.00 1.52
N ASP A 89 14.78 3.02 1.67
CA ASP A 89 13.86 3.40 0.59
C ASP A 89 14.55 4.46 -0.29
N PRO A 90 15.20 4.07 -1.41
CA PRO A 90 15.96 5.02 -2.26
C PRO A 90 15.10 6.13 -2.87
N ASN A 91 13.77 6.02 -2.78
CA ASN A 91 12.85 6.96 -3.38
C ASN A 91 12.14 7.86 -2.34
N LEU A 92 12.56 7.83 -1.06
CA LEU A 92 11.98 8.68 -0.04
C LEU A 92 12.26 10.18 -0.31
N ASP A 93 13.45 10.50 -0.82
CA ASP A 93 13.81 11.88 -1.17
C ASP A 93 13.02 12.39 -2.38
N ASP A 94 12.77 11.54 -3.38
CA ASP A 94 11.86 11.87 -4.48
C ASP A 94 10.42 12.09 -3.97
N ALA A 95 9.95 11.27 -3.02
CA ALA A 95 8.64 11.45 -2.41
C ALA A 95 8.54 12.80 -1.67
N ARG A 96 9.58 13.18 -0.90
CA ARG A 96 9.66 14.49 -0.23
C ARG A 96 9.63 15.65 -1.23
N LEU A 97 10.39 15.56 -2.33
CA LEU A 97 10.38 16.55 -3.40
C LEU A 97 9.00 16.72 -4.02
N ARG A 98 8.28 15.62 -4.31
CA ARG A 98 6.91 15.65 -4.84
C ARG A 98 5.91 16.30 -3.88
N VAL A 99 6.03 16.05 -2.58
CA VAL A 99 5.20 16.70 -1.54
C VAL A 99 5.47 18.21 -1.50
N LYS A 100 6.75 18.61 -1.50
CA LYS A 100 7.15 20.03 -1.50
C LYS A 100 6.61 20.78 -2.72
N LYS A 101 6.74 20.21 -3.92
CA LYS A 101 6.21 20.81 -5.16
C LYS A 101 4.69 20.98 -5.15
N ARG A 102 3.93 20.04 -4.55
CA ARG A 102 2.46 20.15 -4.43
C ARG A 102 2.04 21.31 -3.51
N ARG A 103 2.77 21.53 -2.42
CA ARG A 103 2.48 22.63 -1.47
C ARG A 103 2.76 24.03 -2.04
N GLN A 104 3.62 24.16 -3.05
CA GLN A 104 3.95 25.44 -3.69
C GLN A 104 2.95 25.84 -4.79
N LYS A 105 2.09 24.92 -5.23
CA LYS A 105 1.07 25.18 -6.27
C LYS A 105 -0.29 25.62 -5.72
N HIS A 106 -0.43 25.64 -4.40
CA HIS A 106 -1.60 26.12 -3.66
C HIS A 106 -1.20 27.37 -2.88
#